data_AF-A0A174ZHW8-F1
#
_entry.id   AF-A0A174ZHW8-F1
#
_cell.length_a   1.000
_cell.length_b   1.000
_cell.length_c   1.000
_cell.angle_alpha   90.00
_cell.angle_beta   90.00
_cell.angle_gamma   90.00
#
_symmetry.space_group_name_H-M   'P 1'
#
loop_
_entity.id
_entity.type
_entity.pdbx_description
1 polymer ?
#
loop_
_entity_poly.entity_id
_entity_poly.type
_entity_poly.pdbx_seq_one_letter_code
_entity_poly.pdbx_strand_id
1 'polypeptide(L)' 'MLKNGRNLFAVGNRTHGKAVAFAEKYNIGKVYDSYDEMFTDPDVDIIYITTPHNTHYGFIRSIL' A
#
# COMPACT_ATOMS: atom_id res chain seq x y z
N MET A 1 0.59 -15.46 -1.79
CA MET A 1 0.09 -16.56 -0.92
C MET A 1 -1.10 -16.03 -0.15
N LEU A 2 -2.26 -16.69 -0.22
CA LEU A 2 -3.45 -16.25 0.52
C LEU A 2 -3.30 -16.62 2.00
N LYS A 3 -3.32 -15.63 2.89
CA LYS A 3 -3.36 -15.85 4.34
C LYS A 3 -4.75 -15.50 4.84
N ASN A 4 -5.48 -16.48 5.36
CA ASN A 4 -6.88 -16.33 5.78
C ASN A 4 -7.80 -15.75 4.68
N GLY A 5 -7.64 -16.21 3.43
CA GLY A 5 -8.41 -15.73 2.27
C GLY A 5 -8.05 -14.32 1.79
N ARG A 6 -7.04 -13.68 2.38
CA ARG A 6 -6.59 -12.32 2.03
C ARG A 6 -5.16 -12.36 1.50
N ASN A 7 -4.87 -11.55 0.49
CA ASN A 7 -3.55 -11.41 -0.09
C ASN A 7 -3.00 -10.01 0.20
N LEU A 8 -1.73 -9.88 0.54
CA LEU A 8 -1.04 -8.59 0.45
C LEU A 8 -0.73 -8.37 -1.04
N PHE A 9 -1.65 -7.72 -1.72
CA PHE A 9 -1.60 -7.49 -3.17
C PHE A 9 -0.44 -6.57 -3.55
N ALA A 10 -0.31 -5.44 -2.83
CA ALA A 10 0.65 -4.41 -3.14
C ALA A 10 1.10 -3.64 -1.88
N VAL A 11 2.16 -2.85 -2.01
CA VAL A 11 2.67 -1.97 -0.95
C VAL A 11 3.16 -0.64 -1.54
N GLY A 12 2.90 0.46 -0.82
CA GLY A 12 3.43 1.80 -1.12
C GLY A 12 4.18 2.38 0.08
N ASN A 13 5.22 3.17 -0.17
CA ASN A 13 5.93 3.90 0.88
C ASN A 13 6.55 5.19 0.32
N ARG A 14 6.56 6.25 1.13
CA ARG A 14 7.25 7.51 0.79
C ARG A 14 8.71 7.29 0.40
N THR A 15 9.39 6.31 1.00
CA THR A 15 10.72 5.88 0.59
C THR A 15 10.60 4.57 -0.19
N HIS A 16 10.67 4.66 -1.51
CA HIS A 16 10.49 3.52 -2.43
C HIS A 16 11.35 2.29 -2.05
N GLY A 17 12.64 2.47 -1.76
CA GLY A 17 13.52 1.35 -1.36
C GLY A 17 13.04 0.59 -0.12
N LYS A 18 12.30 1.23 0.80
CA LYS A 18 11.68 0.54 1.94
C LYS A 18 10.47 -0.29 1.51
N ALA A 19 9.70 0.16 0.53
CA ALA A 19 8.60 -0.60 -0.04
C ALA A 19 9.12 -1.85 -0.78
N VAL A 20 10.18 -1.70 -1.57
CA VAL A 20 10.84 -2.82 -2.26
C VAL A 20 11.33 -3.87 -1.27
N ALA A 21 12.13 -3.46 -0.26
CA ALA A 21 12.64 -4.40 0.75
C ALA A 21 11.49 -5.09 1.53
N PHE A 22 10.38 -4.40 1.77
CA PHE A 22 9.19 -4.99 2.40
C PHE A 22 8.51 -6.00 1.46
N ALA A 23 8.36 -5.65 0.18
CA ALA A 23 7.76 -6.53 -0.81
C ALA A 23 8.57 -7.82 -1.01
N GLU A 24 9.90 -7.71 -1.09
CA GLU A 24 10.81 -8.87 -1.15
C GLU A 24 10.65 -9.76 0.10
N LYS A 25 10.67 -9.15 1.29
CA LYS A 25 10.55 -9.88 2.57
C LYS A 25 9.25 -10.67 2.69
N TYR A 26 8.15 -10.16 2.13
CA TYR A 26 6.82 -10.75 2.28
C TYR A 26 6.24 -11.33 0.99
N ASN A 27 7.03 -11.41 -0.09
CA ASN A 27 6.61 -11.88 -1.42
C ASN A 27 5.37 -11.15 -1.95
N ILE A 28 5.38 -9.82 -1.90
CA ILE A 28 4.32 -8.96 -2.45
C ILE A 28 4.66 -8.65 -3.90
N GLY A 29 3.73 -8.90 -4.82
CA GLY A 29 3.99 -8.85 -6.25
C GLY A 29 4.02 -7.44 -6.87
N LYS A 30 3.57 -6.42 -6.13
CA LYS A 30 3.42 -5.06 -6.64
C LYS A 30 3.92 -4.02 -5.64
N VAL A 31 4.73 -3.08 -6.11
CA VAL A 31 5.22 -1.92 -5.35
C VAL A 31 4.80 -0.68 -6.13
N TYR A 32 4.14 0.27 -5.46
CA TYR A 32 3.77 1.53 -6.09
C TYR A 32 4.87 2.59 -5.89
N ASP A 33 5.07 3.42 -6.91
CA ASP A 33 5.99 4.56 -6.86
C ASP A 33 5.35 5.79 -6.24
N SER A 34 4.03 5.90 -6.36
CA SER A 34 3.23 6.98 -5.79
C SER A 34 2.01 6.46 -5.05
N TYR A 35 1.51 7.24 -4.09
CA TYR A 35 0.25 6.90 -3.42
C TYR A 35 -0.96 7.04 -4.35
N ASP A 36 -0.89 7.94 -5.33
CA ASP A 36 -1.98 8.17 -6.28
C ASP A 36 -2.22 6.92 -7.17
N GLU A 37 -1.15 6.25 -7.60
CA GLU A 37 -1.26 4.94 -8.28
C GLU A 37 -1.95 3.90 -7.40
N MET A 38 -1.61 3.85 -6.10
CA MET A 38 -2.24 2.93 -5.15
C MET A 38 -3.72 3.26 -4.92
N PHE A 39 -4.08 4.54 -4.91
CA PHE A 39 -5.44 5.01 -4.63
C PHE A 39 -6.38 4.84 -5.82
N THR A 40 -5.84 4.80 -7.03
CA THR A 40 -6.61 4.71 -8.28
C THR A 40 -6.58 3.34 -8.93
N ASP A 41 -5.90 2.37 -8.32
CA ASP A 41 -5.80 1.01 -8.84
C ASP A 41 -7.13 0.25 -8.68
N PRO A 42 -7.80 -0.14 -9.79
CA PRO A 42 -9.08 -0.85 -9.73
C PRO A 42 -8.98 -2.26 -9.14
N ASP A 43 -7.78 -2.84 -9.04
CA ASP A 43 -7.55 -4.17 -8.46
C ASP A 43 -7.38 -4.13 -6.92
N VAL A 44 -7.40 -2.94 -6.31
CA VAL A 44 -7.25 -2.76 -4.85
C VAL A 44 -8.63 -2.69 -4.18
N ASP A 45 -8.95 -3.71 -3.39
CA ASP A 45 -10.22 -3.74 -2.63
C ASP A 45 -10.18 -2.88 -1.34
N ILE A 46 -9.03 -2.88 -0.64
CA ILE A 46 -8.88 -2.30 0.71
C ILE A 46 -7.50 -1.68 0.85
N ILE A 47 -7.46 -0.45 1.38
CA ILE A 47 -6.22 0.24 1.74
C ILE A 47 -6.06 0.27 3.27
N TYR A 48 -4.91 -0.19 3.75
CA TYR A 48 -4.53 -0.09 5.16
C TYR A 48 -3.45 0.98 5.35
N ILE A 49 -3.77 2.04 6.11
CA ILE A 49 -2.88 3.19 6.33
C ILE A 49 -2.13 3.01 7.66
N THR A 50 -0.81 2.84 7.59
CA THR A 50 0.10 2.71 8.75
C THR A 50 1.13 3.85 8.82
N THR A 51 0.72 5.03 8.39
CA THR A 51 1.56 6.23 8.45
C THR A 51 1.45 6.90 9.82
N PRO A 52 2.25 7.94 10.16
CA PRO A 52 2.07 8.66 11.41
C PRO A 52 0.64 9.21 11.56
N HIS A 53 0.11 9.27 12.78
CA HIS A 53 -1.28 9.64 13.03
C HIS A 53 -1.71 10.98 12.40
N ASN A 54 -0.81 11.96 12.38
CA ASN A 54 -1.07 13.28 11.79
C ASN A 54 -1.20 13.27 10.26
N THR A 55 -0.77 12.20 9.57
CA THR A 55 -0.91 12.09 8.11
C THR A 55 -2.15 11.33 7.68
N HIS A 56 -2.84 10.63 8.59
CA HIS A 56 -4.01 9.82 8.27
C HIS A 56 -5.13 10.63 7.61
N TYR A 57 -5.46 11.80 8.16
CA TYR A 57 -6.54 12.64 7.64
C TYR A 57 -6.31 13.04 6.17
N GLY A 58 -5.07 13.43 5.83
CA GLY A 58 -4.70 13.80 4.46
C GLY A 58 -4.92 12.65 3.48
N PHE A 59 -4.42 11.45 3.82
CA PHE A 59 -4.61 10.28 2.96
C PHE A 59 -6.07 9.88 2.81
N ILE A 60 -6.84 9.86 3.89
CA ILE A 60 -8.27 9.52 3.81
C ILE A 60 -9.02 10.53 2.92
N ARG A 61 -8.68 11.81 2.98
CA ARG A 61 -9.25 12.86 2.12
C ARG A 61 -8.85 12.74 0.65
N SER A 62 -7.71 12.11 0.34
CA SER A 62 -7.25 11.89 -1.04
C SER A 62 -7.83 10.64 -1.68
N ILE A 63 -8.35 9.70 -0.87
CA ILE A 63 -8.93 8.42 -1.33
C ILE A 63 -10.44 8.55 -1.62
N LEU A 64 -11.13 9.47 -0.92
CA LEU A 64 -12.55 9.79 -1.12
C LEU A 64 -12.74 10.74 -2.31
#